data_AF-A0AAE5WPR6-F1
#
_entry.id   AF-A0AAE5WPR6-F1
#
_cell.length_a   1.000
_cell.length_b   1.000
_cell.length_c   1.000
_cell.angle_alpha   90.00
_cell.angle_beta   90.00
_cell.angle_gamma   90.00
#
_symmetry.space_group_name_H-M   'P 1'
#
loop_
_entity.id
_entity.type
_entity.pdbx_description
1 polymer ?
#
loop_
_entity_poly.entity_id
_entity_poly.type
_entity_poly.pdbx_seq_one_letter_code
_entity_poly.pdbx_strand_id
1 'polypeptide(L)'
;MDQATYQSLQSPFKGGEKRKLVTPEARELAWRFQLNQWLFIVNQEIQLAREHIGDTNRVVGVLIDISSRLEAASNAIDPMIAEAVNNMKELADDLEAFDEALAVGASAQEGKGAVRFFYQLAGQLLAELRFVLPFHLQPYDRQIDYGEPAIAAEFQSYIRWQEHEIDSIVEEETSRKRSADLQRIERRMILVQQDAGKASSDLATVREEVSRLQTEQQVLRQEALLTQHGFASVKERIELAEFEMREQLGLRETRRLWGRRAVRAGIGYYSSLFLLLAVLTGAPVAAYLYREEVLSLLSEIERNVINVQSVPQGGVAATLIAFGRLLLIGVPIGFVVWAIKLIVRYNNRSLLLMDDASQRITMLNTYLFLIKQGAATLQDRGALLEAMFRRAPGHGPETIDPPSMTDIMKYGQDLPKVGG
;
A
#
# COMPACT_ATOMS: atom_id res chain seq x y z
N MET A 1 -11.54 43.39 3.00
CA MET A 1 -11.72 41.94 2.74
C MET A 1 -10.68 41.48 1.74
N ASP A 2 -9.71 40.67 2.18
CA ASP A 2 -8.64 40.20 1.32
C ASP A 2 -9.10 39.07 0.38
N GLN A 3 -8.30 38.80 -0.65
CA GLN A 3 -8.60 37.80 -1.68
C GLN A 3 -8.69 36.38 -1.11
N ALA A 4 -7.99 36.10 0.00
CA ALA A 4 -8.05 34.81 0.68
C ALA A 4 -9.41 34.60 1.38
N THR A 5 -9.94 35.65 2.01
CA THR A 5 -11.27 35.67 2.63
C THR A 5 -12.37 35.53 1.56
N TYR A 6 -12.20 36.20 0.42
CA TYR A 6 -13.10 36.08 -0.73
C TYR A 6 -13.11 34.66 -1.33
N GLN A 7 -11.94 34.03 -1.46
CA GLN A 7 -11.83 32.65 -1.97
C GLN A 7 -12.32 31.60 -0.97
N SER A 8 -12.11 31.82 0.34
CA SER A 8 -12.64 30.99 1.43
C SER A 8 -14.17 30.92 1.37
N LEU A 9 -14.83 32.09 1.20
CA LEU A 9 -16.29 32.18 1.07
C LEU A 9 -16.84 31.59 -0.23
N GLN A 10 -16.03 31.50 -1.30
CA GLN A 10 -16.44 30.85 -2.56
C GLN A 10 -16.22 29.34 -2.59
N SER A 11 -15.42 28.78 -1.67
CA SER A 11 -15.11 27.34 -1.64
C SER A 11 -16.33 26.40 -1.53
N PRO A 12 -17.46 26.76 -0.88
CA PRO A 12 -18.66 25.90 -0.86
C PRO A 12 -19.36 25.78 -2.23
N PHE A 13 -19.08 26.70 -3.16
CA PHE A 13 -19.81 26.82 -4.43
C PHE A 13 -19.07 26.24 -5.64
N LYS A 14 -17.84 25.72 -5.48
CA LYS A 14 -17.01 25.20 -6.59
C LYS A 14 -16.94 23.67 -6.70
N GLY A 15 -17.72 22.92 -5.93
CA GLY A 15 -17.76 21.45 -5.98
C GLY A 15 -18.81 20.89 -6.94
N GLY A 16 -18.42 20.61 -8.18
CA GLY A 16 -19.26 19.95 -9.20
C GLY A 16 -19.35 18.43 -9.05
N GLU A 17 -19.84 17.94 -7.90
CA GLU A 17 -20.24 16.54 -7.74
C GLU A 17 -21.72 16.47 -7.34
N LYS A 18 -22.50 15.69 -8.10
CA LYS A 18 -23.92 15.41 -7.85
C LYS A 18 -24.08 14.65 -6.53
N ARG A 19 -24.08 15.38 -5.41
CA ARG A 19 -24.52 14.85 -4.12
C ARG A 19 -26.03 14.90 -4.06
N LYS A 20 -26.61 13.77 -3.66
CA LYS A 20 -28.03 13.56 -3.42
C LYS A 20 -28.60 14.70 -2.57
N LEU A 21 -29.79 15.13 -2.97
CA LEU A 21 -30.71 16.06 -2.31
C LEU A 21 -30.36 16.32 -0.84
N VAL A 22 -29.71 17.47 -0.62
CA VAL A 22 -29.63 18.13 0.69
C VAL A 22 -31.07 18.43 1.11
N THR A 23 -31.50 17.90 2.25
CA THR A 23 -32.85 18.11 2.78
C THR A 23 -33.14 19.61 2.88
N PRO A 24 -34.40 20.06 2.71
CA PRO A 24 -34.78 21.47 2.86
C PRO A 24 -34.24 22.11 4.14
N GLU A 25 -34.27 21.34 5.24
CA GLU A 25 -33.71 21.71 6.55
C GLU A 25 -32.20 22.01 6.49
N ALA A 26 -31.42 21.24 5.74
CA ALA A 26 -29.99 21.47 5.61
C ALA A 26 -29.66 22.68 4.70
N ARG A 27 -30.58 23.08 3.80
CA ARG A 27 -30.45 24.35 3.05
C ARG A 27 -30.79 25.55 3.92
N GLU A 28 -31.82 25.45 4.75
CA GLU A 28 -32.18 26.47 5.73
C GLU A 28 -31.03 26.70 6.72
N LEU A 29 -30.43 25.62 7.25
CA LEU A 29 -29.31 25.70 8.18
C LEU A 29 -28.07 26.33 7.54
N ALA A 30 -27.79 26.02 6.26
CA ALA A 30 -26.68 26.62 5.52
C ALA A 30 -26.88 28.13 5.27
N TRP A 31 -28.11 28.55 4.95
CA TRP A 31 -28.43 29.96 4.76
C TRP A 31 -28.36 30.75 6.07
N ARG A 32 -28.93 30.21 7.15
CA ARG A 32 -28.84 30.79 8.51
C ARG A 32 -27.39 30.93 8.95
N PHE A 33 -26.56 29.92 8.70
CA PHE A 33 -25.13 29.98 8.99
C PHE A 33 -24.43 31.10 8.22
N GLN A 34 -24.73 31.27 6.92
CA GLN A 34 -24.15 32.33 6.11
C GLN A 34 -24.61 33.73 6.54
N LEU A 35 -25.90 33.93 6.84
CA LEU A 35 -26.42 35.22 7.31
C LEU A 35 -25.79 35.62 8.65
N ASN A 36 -25.64 34.67 9.58
CA ASN A 36 -24.98 34.90 10.86
C ASN A 36 -23.49 35.23 10.69
N GLN A 37 -22.79 34.61 9.72
CA GLN A 37 -21.42 35.00 9.40
C GLN A 37 -21.32 36.43 8.85
N TRP A 38 -22.27 36.84 7.99
CA TRP A 38 -22.32 38.21 7.49
C TRP A 38 -22.59 39.22 8.60
N LEU A 39 -23.54 38.95 9.49
CA LEU A 39 -23.80 39.80 10.67
C LEU A 39 -22.57 39.91 11.57
N PHE A 40 -21.84 38.82 11.77
CA PHE A 40 -20.59 38.83 12.54
C PHE A 40 -19.52 39.73 11.91
N ILE A 41 -19.31 39.61 10.60
CA ILE A 41 -18.31 40.43 9.87
C ILE A 41 -18.70 41.91 9.90
N VAL A 42 -19.98 42.24 9.65
CA VAL A 42 -20.46 43.63 9.69
C VAL A 42 -20.27 44.23 11.09
N ASN A 43 -20.56 43.46 12.14
CA ASN A 43 -20.34 43.90 13.51
C ASN A 43 -18.85 44.08 13.86
N GLN A 44 -17.95 43.23 13.36
CA GLN A 44 -16.50 43.43 13.54
C GLN A 44 -16.02 44.71 12.84
N GLU A 45 -16.46 44.96 11.60
CA GLU A 45 -16.08 46.16 10.86
C GLU A 45 -16.66 47.44 11.50
N ILE A 46 -17.85 47.37 12.12
CA ILE A 46 -18.38 48.47 12.94
C ILE A 46 -17.46 48.75 14.13
N GLN A 47 -16.99 47.72 14.85
CA GLN A 47 -16.08 47.91 15.99
C GLN A 47 -14.74 48.52 15.56
N LEU A 48 -14.17 48.02 14.46
CA LEU A 48 -12.93 48.59 13.90
C LEU A 48 -13.12 50.05 13.45
N ALA A 49 -14.25 50.38 12.83
CA ALA A 49 -14.58 51.75 12.43
C ALA A 49 -14.78 52.69 13.65
N ARG A 50 -15.36 52.19 14.74
CA ARG A 50 -15.48 52.93 16.01
C ARG A 50 -14.12 53.25 16.61
N GLU A 51 -13.21 52.27 16.63
CA GLU A 51 -11.85 52.44 17.15
C GLU A 51 -11.03 53.46 16.33
N HIS A 52 -11.19 53.46 15.00
CA HIS A 52 -10.34 54.28 14.12
C HIS A 52 -10.87 55.69 13.86
N ILE A 53 -12.19 55.89 13.81
CA ILE A 53 -12.78 57.15 13.33
C ILE A 53 -13.76 57.78 14.35
N GLY A 54 -13.97 57.12 15.50
CA GLY A 54 -14.78 57.59 16.62
C GLY A 54 -16.29 57.40 16.44
N ASP A 55 -17.01 57.20 17.55
CA ASP A 55 -18.43 56.87 17.59
C ASP A 55 -19.36 57.93 16.97
N THR A 56 -18.92 59.18 16.86
CA THR A 56 -19.72 60.29 16.32
C THR A 56 -19.69 60.39 14.79
N ASN A 57 -18.96 59.51 14.11
CA ASN A 57 -18.86 59.54 12.67
C ASN A 57 -20.15 59.03 12.00
N ARG A 58 -20.68 59.80 11.05
CA ARG A 58 -21.91 59.48 10.29
C ARG A 58 -21.84 58.11 9.61
N VAL A 59 -20.65 57.66 9.21
CA VAL A 59 -20.46 56.33 8.59
C VAL A 59 -20.71 55.20 9.58
N VAL A 60 -20.26 55.34 10.83
CA VAL A 60 -20.53 54.37 11.90
C VAL A 60 -22.03 54.28 12.18
N GLY A 61 -22.73 55.42 12.18
CA GLY A 61 -24.19 55.47 12.33
C GLY A 61 -24.95 54.74 11.21
N VAL A 62 -24.50 54.87 9.96
CA VAL A 62 -25.09 54.15 8.82
C VAL A 62 -24.84 52.65 8.90
N LEU A 63 -23.65 52.23 9.31
CA LEU A 63 -23.34 50.81 9.46
C LEU A 63 -24.16 50.16 10.59
N ILE A 64 -24.40 50.88 11.69
CA ILE A 64 -25.28 50.42 12.78
C ILE A 64 -26.73 50.27 12.28
N ASP A 65 -27.24 51.22 11.49
CA ASP A 65 -28.60 51.13 10.90
C ASP A 65 -28.72 49.97 9.89
N ILE A 66 -27.66 49.69 9.11
CA ILE A 66 -27.64 48.54 8.21
C ILE A 66 -27.65 47.23 9.00
N SER A 67 -26.85 47.14 10.07
CA SER A 67 -26.80 45.96 10.93
C SER A 67 -28.15 45.70 11.61
N SER A 68 -28.79 46.73 12.15
CA SER A 68 -30.08 46.60 12.82
C SER A 68 -31.21 46.20 11.85
N ARG A 69 -31.19 46.70 10.61
CA ARG A 69 -32.13 46.29 9.55
C ARG A 69 -31.91 44.87 9.07
N LEU A 70 -30.66 44.42 8.99
CA LEU A 70 -30.34 43.03 8.65
C LEU A 70 -30.80 42.06 9.75
N GLU A 71 -30.64 42.45 11.01
CA GLU A 71 -31.12 41.67 12.16
C GLU A 71 -32.66 41.64 12.22
N ALA A 72 -33.32 42.78 11.97
CA ALA A 72 -34.77 42.84 11.86
C ALA A 72 -35.31 42.03 10.67
N ALA A 73 -34.63 42.06 9.52
CA ALA A 73 -34.99 41.24 8.36
C ALA A 73 -34.80 39.75 8.66
N SER A 74 -33.71 39.36 9.33
CA SER A 74 -33.48 37.99 9.78
C SER A 74 -34.64 37.48 10.65
N ASN A 75 -35.10 38.30 11.59
CA ASN A 75 -36.17 37.92 12.52
C ASN A 75 -37.56 37.95 11.88
N ALA A 76 -37.79 38.77 10.84
CA ALA A 76 -39.07 38.87 10.13
C ALA A 76 -39.27 37.78 9.07
N ILE A 77 -38.19 37.18 8.58
CA ILE A 77 -38.22 36.16 7.51
C ILE A 77 -38.61 34.78 8.05
N ASP A 78 -38.42 34.50 9.34
CA ASP A 78 -38.74 33.22 9.97
C ASP A 78 -40.21 32.75 9.82
N PRO A 79 -41.25 33.58 10.05
CA PRO A 79 -42.64 33.15 9.84
C PRO A 79 -43.02 33.02 8.35
N MET A 80 -42.44 33.83 7.45
CA MET A 80 -42.73 33.77 6.01
C MET A 80 -42.10 32.55 5.34
N ILE A 81 -40.92 32.12 5.80
CA ILE A 81 -40.29 30.87 5.32
C ILE A 81 -41.06 29.66 5.86
N ALA A 82 -41.54 29.68 7.11
CA ALA A 82 -42.36 28.59 7.64
C ALA A 82 -43.68 28.41 6.85
N GLU A 83 -44.33 29.51 6.46
CA GLU A 83 -45.55 29.49 5.63
C GLU A 83 -45.24 29.05 4.19
N ALA A 84 -44.16 29.55 3.58
CA ALA A 84 -43.74 29.14 2.24
C ALA A 84 -43.26 27.67 2.19
N VAL A 85 -42.62 27.16 3.25
CA VAL A 85 -42.20 25.75 3.37
C VAL A 85 -43.41 24.84 3.56
N ASN A 86 -44.43 25.24 4.33
CA ASN A 86 -45.69 24.50 4.42
C ASN A 86 -46.43 24.46 3.07
N ASN A 87 -46.53 25.60 2.38
CA ASN A 87 -47.16 25.67 1.06
C ASN A 87 -46.38 24.88 -0.01
N MET A 88 -45.04 24.84 0.09
CA MET A 88 -44.20 24.01 -0.79
C MET A 88 -44.25 22.52 -0.45
N LYS A 89 -44.60 22.16 0.80
CA LYS A 89 -44.80 20.76 1.22
C LYS A 89 -46.13 20.22 0.72
N GLU A 90 -47.20 21.02 0.80
CA GLU A 90 -48.50 20.71 0.22
C GLU A 90 -48.40 20.58 -1.32
N LEU A 91 -47.63 21.45 -1.98
CA LEU A 91 -47.34 21.35 -3.41
C LEU A 91 -46.47 20.13 -3.78
N ALA A 92 -45.58 19.69 -2.87
CA ALA A 92 -44.74 18.51 -3.08
C ALA A 92 -45.53 17.20 -2.92
N ASP A 93 -46.46 17.14 -1.97
CA ASP A 93 -47.39 16.03 -1.79
C ASP A 93 -48.35 15.91 -3.00
N ASP A 94 -48.80 17.03 -3.56
CA ASP A 94 -49.58 17.08 -4.81
C ASP A 94 -48.77 16.66 -6.05
N LEU A 95 -47.46 16.95 -6.06
CA LEU A 95 -46.53 16.54 -7.12
C LEU A 95 -46.16 15.06 -7.04
N GLU A 96 -46.12 14.46 -5.85
CA GLU A 96 -45.88 13.03 -5.66
C GLU A 96 -47.10 12.20 -6.07
N ALA A 97 -48.32 12.70 -5.82
CA ALA A 97 -49.56 12.17 -6.38
C ALA A 97 -49.63 12.29 -7.92
N PHE A 98 -48.98 13.31 -8.49
CA PHE A 98 -48.85 13.50 -9.94
C PHE A 98 -47.81 12.56 -10.58
N ASP A 99 -46.74 12.21 -9.85
CA ASP A 99 -45.71 11.26 -10.29
C ASP A 99 -46.22 9.80 -10.28
N GLU A 100 -47.11 9.45 -9.33
CA GLU A 100 -47.82 8.15 -9.30
C GLU A 100 -48.79 7.99 -10.49
N ALA A 101 -49.39 9.09 -10.97
CA ALA A 101 -50.24 9.10 -12.17
C ALA A 101 -49.42 9.02 -13.48
N LEU A 102 -48.16 9.47 -13.48
CA LEU A 102 -47.25 9.41 -14.63
C LEU A 102 -46.54 8.04 -14.80
N ALA A 103 -46.52 7.21 -13.76
CA ALA A 103 -45.92 5.87 -13.80
C ALA A 103 -46.68 4.83 -14.66
N VAL A 104 -47.87 5.17 -15.20
CA VAL A 104 -48.69 4.27 -16.04
C VAL A 104 -48.61 4.58 -17.55
N GLY A 105 -47.86 5.60 -18.01
CA GLY A 105 -47.86 5.95 -19.43
C GLY A 105 -46.61 6.63 -19.95
N ALA A 106 -45.76 5.84 -20.62
CA ALA A 106 -44.70 6.14 -21.59
C ALA A 106 -44.19 7.60 -21.82
N SER A 107 -42.85 7.69 -21.75
CA SER A 107 -41.93 8.59 -22.47
C SER A 107 -42.19 10.11 -22.44
N ALA A 108 -41.40 10.83 -21.65
CA ALA A 108 -41.35 12.29 -21.70
C ALA A 108 -39.92 12.80 -21.85
N GLN A 109 -39.52 13.04 -23.10
CA GLN A 109 -38.41 13.93 -23.44
C GLN A 109 -38.87 15.41 -23.44
N GLU A 110 -40.07 15.73 -22.93
CA GLU A 110 -40.67 17.08 -22.96
C GLU A 110 -40.63 17.85 -21.62
N GLY A 111 -40.16 17.26 -20.52
CA GLY A 111 -40.14 17.93 -19.21
C GLY A 111 -39.09 19.05 -19.02
N LYS A 112 -38.18 19.25 -19.97
CA LYS A 112 -37.12 20.29 -19.85
C LYS A 112 -37.57 21.70 -20.25
N GLY A 113 -38.74 21.83 -20.90
CA GLY A 113 -39.28 23.14 -21.33
C GLY A 113 -39.88 23.97 -20.19
N ALA A 114 -40.61 23.33 -19.27
CA ALA A 114 -41.39 24.03 -18.23
C ALA A 114 -40.51 24.76 -17.21
N VAL A 115 -39.39 24.19 -16.78
CA VAL A 115 -38.50 24.81 -15.78
C VAL A 115 -37.84 26.08 -16.32
N ARG A 116 -37.57 26.16 -17.63
CA ARG A 116 -36.99 27.36 -18.26
C ARG A 116 -38.01 28.50 -18.38
N PHE A 117 -39.29 28.17 -18.58
CA PHE A 117 -40.40 29.12 -18.64
C PHE A 117 -40.64 29.83 -17.30
N PHE A 118 -40.58 29.10 -16.17
CA PHE A 118 -40.81 29.70 -14.84
C PHE A 118 -39.69 30.65 -14.37
N TYR A 119 -38.42 30.38 -14.72
CA TYR A 119 -37.33 31.32 -14.41
C TYR A 119 -37.39 32.61 -15.24
N GLN A 120 -37.89 32.57 -16.48
CA GLN A 120 -38.10 33.77 -17.29
C GLN A 120 -39.27 34.62 -16.79
N LEU A 121 -40.38 33.99 -16.38
CA LEU A 121 -41.55 34.68 -15.83
C LEU A 121 -41.23 35.41 -14.51
N ALA A 122 -40.46 34.77 -13.62
CA ALA A 122 -40.04 35.35 -12.34
C ALA A 122 -39.10 36.56 -12.50
N GLY A 123 -38.22 36.54 -13.51
CA GLY A 123 -37.34 37.66 -13.82
C GLY A 123 -38.08 38.88 -14.38
N GLN A 124 -39.14 38.66 -15.15
CA GLN A 124 -39.94 39.73 -15.75
C GLN A 124 -40.84 40.44 -14.73
N LEU A 125 -41.44 39.70 -13.78
CA LEU A 125 -42.25 40.25 -12.69
C LEU A 125 -41.45 41.11 -11.70
N LEU A 126 -40.19 40.75 -11.43
CA LEU A 126 -39.29 41.52 -10.58
C LEU A 126 -38.81 42.84 -11.21
N ALA A 127 -38.74 42.89 -12.55
CA ALA A 127 -38.39 44.11 -13.28
C ALA A 127 -39.53 45.13 -13.29
N GLU A 128 -40.78 44.69 -13.46
CA GLU A 128 -41.94 45.59 -13.46
C GLU A 128 -42.25 46.16 -12.07
N LEU A 129 -42.07 45.38 -11.00
CA LEU A 129 -42.27 45.84 -9.62
C LEU A 129 -41.24 46.89 -9.16
N ARG A 130 -40.03 46.90 -9.72
CA ARG A 130 -38.95 47.83 -9.32
C ARG A 130 -39.03 49.19 -10.00
N PHE A 131 -39.64 49.29 -11.18
CA PHE A 131 -39.62 50.52 -11.98
C PHE A 131 -40.99 51.20 -12.14
N VAL A 132 -42.10 50.50 -11.98
CA VAL A 132 -43.45 51.08 -12.18
C VAL A 132 -44.04 51.67 -10.89
N LEU A 133 -43.61 51.21 -9.71
CA LEU A 133 -44.18 51.64 -8.42
C LEU A 133 -43.82 53.07 -7.94
N PRO A 134 -42.70 53.72 -8.32
CA PRO A 134 -42.40 55.09 -7.87
C PRO A 134 -43.19 56.18 -8.61
N PHE A 135 -43.82 55.87 -9.75
CA PHE A 135 -44.48 56.87 -10.61
C PHE A 135 -45.95 57.12 -10.27
N HIS A 136 -46.54 56.40 -9.32
CA HIS A 136 -47.98 56.50 -8.99
C HIS A 136 -48.30 56.90 -7.55
N LEU A 137 -47.30 57.32 -6.77
CA LEU A 137 -47.50 57.68 -5.36
C LEU A 137 -46.82 59.02 -5.00
N GLN A 138 -47.24 60.11 -5.63
CA GLN A 138 -47.29 61.42 -4.97
C GLN A 138 -48.53 62.20 -5.42
N PRO A 139 -49.45 62.55 -4.49
CA PRO A 139 -50.60 63.36 -4.79
C PRO A 139 -50.39 64.85 -4.43
N TYR A 140 -51.00 65.67 -5.27
CA TYR A 140 -51.76 66.89 -4.96
C TYR A 140 -51.08 68.26 -4.83
N ASP A 141 -51.67 69.16 -5.64
CA ASP A 141 -52.06 70.55 -5.35
C ASP A 141 -51.02 71.67 -5.26
N ARG A 142 -51.05 72.54 -6.28
CA ARG A 142 -51.60 73.90 -6.13
C ARG A 142 -51.78 74.59 -7.49
N GLN A 143 -53.03 74.75 -7.90
CA GLN A 143 -53.46 75.77 -8.85
C GLN A 143 -53.41 77.15 -8.16
N ILE A 144 -52.70 78.11 -8.74
CA ILE A 144 -52.92 79.54 -8.49
C ILE A 144 -53.26 80.19 -9.83
N ASP A 145 -54.36 80.92 -9.77
CA ASP A 145 -55.18 81.48 -10.82
C ASP A 145 -54.51 82.66 -11.54
N TYR A 146 -54.67 82.72 -12.87
CA TYR A 146 -54.13 83.74 -13.75
C TYR A 146 -55.22 84.80 -13.98
N GLY A 147 -55.08 85.96 -13.35
CA GLY A 147 -55.92 87.13 -13.62
C GLY A 147 -55.07 88.33 -14.01
N GLU A 148 -54.76 88.48 -15.30
CA GLU A 148 -54.72 89.75 -16.08
C GLU A 148 -53.96 89.58 -17.42
N PRO A 149 -54.62 89.70 -18.59
CA PRO A 149 -54.03 89.40 -19.90
C PRO A 149 -53.04 90.45 -20.44
N ALA A 150 -52.62 91.43 -19.63
CA ALA A 150 -51.63 92.44 -20.02
C ALA A 150 -50.23 92.16 -19.44
N ILE A 151 -50.12 91.49 -18.29
CA ILE A 151 -48.83 91.20 -17.62
C ILE A 151 -48.21 89.90 -18.16
N ALA A 152 -49.01 88.94 -18.64
CA ALA A 152 -48.55 87.67 -19.20
C ALA A 152 -47.71 87.81 -20.49
N ALA A 153 -47.91 88.89 -21.26
CA ALA A 153 -47.15 89.13 -22.50
C ALA A 153 -45.74 89.67 -22.22
N GLU A 154 -45.59 90.58 -21.25
CA GLU A 154 -44.26 91.05 -20.83
C GLU A 154 -43.50 89.98 -20.04
N PHE A 155 -44.18 89.22 -19.18
CA PHE A 155 -43.56 88.12 -18.45
C PHE A 155 -43.13 86.97 -19.37
N GLN A 156 -43.88 86.66 -20.45
CA GLN A 156 -43.41 85.68 -21.45
C GLN A 156 -42.21 86.18 -22.28
N SER A 157 -42.08 87.49 -22.50
CA SER A 157 -40.91 88.03 -23.20
C SER A 157 -39.64 87.99 -22.32
N TYR A 158 -39.79 88.24 -21.02
CA TYR A 158 -38.72 88.13 -20.04
C TYR A 158 -38.37 86.66 -19.71
N ILE A 159 -39.36 85.78 -19.64
CA ILE A 159 -39.16 84.32 -19.52
C ILE A 159 -38.46 83.78 -20.75
N ARG A 160 -38.85 84.13 -21.99
CA ARG A 160 -38.13 83.66 -23.19
C ARG A 160 -36.71 84.19 -23.29
N TRP A 161 -36.46 85.41 -22.86
CA TRP A 161 -35.09 85.96 -22.81
C TRP A 161 -34.26 85.28 -21.72
N GLN A 162 -34.81 85.08 -20.52
CA GLN A 162 -34.14 84.30 -19.46
C GLN A 162 -33.97 82.82 -19.82
N GLU A 163 -34.94 82.18 -20.48
CA GLU A 163 -34.83 80.79 -20.95
C GLU A 163 -33.74 80.68 -22.01
N HIS A 164 -33.62 81.63 -22.94
CA HIS A 164 -32.54 81.63 -23.94
C HIS A 164 -31.16 81.95 -23.33
N GLU A 165 -31.09 82.79 -22.31
CA GLU A 165 -29.84 83.13 -21.62
C GLU A 165 -29.40 82.01 -20.65
N ILE A 166 -30.35 81.39 -19.95
CA ILE A 166 -30.14 80.18 -19.14
C ILE A 166 -29.79 78.99 -20.04
N ASP A 167 -30.44 78.79 -21.18
CA ASP A 167 -30.13 77.70 -22.10
C ASP A 167 -28.75 77.87 -22.73
N SER A 168 -28.34 79.09 -23.11
CA SER A 168 -26.98 79.31 -23.63
C SER A 168 -25.88 79.16 -22.57
N ILE A 169 -26.13 79.59 -21.32
CA ILE A 169 -25.20 79.37 -20.19
C ILE A 169 -25.17 77.88 -19.78
N VAL A 170 -26.31 77.20 -19.75
CA VAL A 170 -26.43 75.77 -19.45
C VAL A 170 -25.84 74.94 -20.58
N GLU A 171 -25.98 75.32 -21.84
CA GLU A 171 -25.41 74.62 -22.99
C GLU A 171 -23.89 74.82 -23.06
N GLU A 172 -23.37 76.00 -22.72
CA GLU A 172 -21.92 76.23 -22.59
C GLU A 172 -21.33 75.53 -21.36
N GLU A 173 -22.01 75.55 -20.22
CA GLU A 173 -21.55 74.88 -18.99
C GLU A 173 -21.70 73.37 -19.07
N THR A 174 -22.74 72.84 -19.72
CA THR A 174 -22.89 71.41 -19.99
C THR A 174 -21.96 70.94 -21.10
N SER A 175 -21.55 71.78 -22.05
CA SER A 175 -20.53 71.44 -23.05
C SER A 175 -19.12 71.46 -22.44
N ARG A 176 -18.82 72.42 -21.55
CA ARG A 176 -17.58 72.44 -20.76
C ARG A 176 -17.51 71.27 -19.77
N LYS A 177 -18.61 70.96 -19.07
CA LYS A 177 -18.70 69.77 -18.20
C LYS A 177 -18.62 68.48 -19.00
N ARG A 178 -19.35 68.33 -20.11
CA ARG A 178 -19.27 67.15 -20.99
C ARG A 178 -17.87 66.95 -21.56
N SER A 179 -17.19 68.00 -22.02
CA SER A 179 -15.81 67.88 -22.50
C SER A 179 -14.81 67.55 -21.40
N ALA A 180 -14.95 68.14 -20.21
CA ALA A 180 -14.13 67.78 -19.05
C ALA A 180 -14.37 66.34 -18.56
N ASP A 181 -15.62 65.88 -18.56
CA ASP A 181 -16.00 64.52 -18.19
C ASP A 181 -15.57 63.51 -19.24
N LEU A 182 -15.69 63.82 -20.54
CA LEU A 182 -15.15 63.00 -21.63
C LEU A 182 -13.64 62.86 -21.52
N GLN A 183 -12.91 63.96 -21.23
CA GLN A 183 -11.46 63.88 -20.99
C GLN A 183 -11.09 63.08 -19.73
N ARG A 184 -11.92 63.09 -18.68
CA ARG A 184 -11.72 62.23 -17.51
C ARG A 184 -12.00 60.78 -17.84
N ILE A 185 -13.06 60.50 -18.59
CA ILE A 185 -13.43 59.15 -19.02
C ILE A 185 -12.34 58.59 -19.93
N GLU A 186 -11.83 59.36 -20.87
CA GLU A 186 -10.73 58.96 -21.76
C GLU A 186 -9.45 58.67 -20.97
N ARG A 187 -9.05 59.56 -20.05
CA ARG A 187 -7.90 59.31 -19.16
C ARG A 187 -8.08 58.06 -18.29
N ARG A 188 -9.28 57.84 -17.75
CA ARG A 188 -9.60 56.61 -17.00
C ARG A 188 -9.57 55.39 -17.89
N MET A 189 -10.05 55.47 -19.13
CA MET A 189 -10.04 54.37 -20.07
C MET A 189 -8.62 53.97 -20.46
N ILE A 190 -7.74 54.96 -20.67
CA ILE A 190 -6.30 54.72 -20.90
C ILE A 190 -5.67 54.03 -19.68
N LEU A 191 -5.93 54.51 -18.46
CA LEU A 191 -5.44 53.88 -17.22
C LEU A 191 -5.95 52.44 -17.08
N VAL A 192 -7.25 52.21 -17.31
CA VAL A 192 -7.85 50.86 -17.25
C VAL A 192 -7.26 49.96 -18.33
N GLN A 193 -7.01 50.45 -19.54
CA GLN A 193 -6.34 49.67 -20.60
C GLN A 193 -4.89 49.34 -20.22
N GLN A 194 -4.19 50.28 -19.60
CA GLN A 194 -2.82 50.06 -19.12
C GLN A 194 -2.78 49.02 -17.99
N ASP A 195 -3.69 49.11 -17.02
CA ASP A 195 -3.80 48.17 -15.92
C ASP A 195 -4.27 46.79 -16.41
N ALA A 196 -5.19 46.73 -17.38
CA ALA A 196 -5.57 45.50 -18.05
C ALA A 196 -4.39 44.87 -18.80
N GLY A 197 -3.55 45.69 -19.43
CA GLY A 197 -2.31 45.25 -20.09
C GLY A 197 -1.31 44.65 -19.10
N LYS A 198 -1.08 45.31 -17.96
CA LYS A 198 -0.23 44.79 -16.87
C LYS A 198 -0.78 43.49 -16.28
N ALA A 199 -2.08 43.46 -15.96
CA ALA A 199 -2.73 42.26 -15.43
C ALA A 199 -2.65 41.09 -16.43
N SER A 200 -2.77 41.34 -17.74
CA SER A 200 -2.57 40.31 -18.76
C SER A 200 -1.13 39.81 -18.83
N SER A 201 -0.15 40.69 -18.63
CA SER A 201 1.27 40.32 -18.55
C SER A 201 1.55 39.45 -17.33
N ASP A 202 1.03 39.83 -16.16
CA ASP A 202 1.20 39.08 -14.91
C ASP A 202 0.47 37.72 -14.98
N LEU A 203 -0.68 37.64 -15.66
CA LEU A 203 -1.33 36.35 -15.93
C LEU A 203 -0.50 35.46 -16.85
N ALA A 204 0.25 36.03 -17.80
CA ALA A 204 1.14 35.26 -18.66
C ALA A 204 2.34 34.69 -17.88
N THR A 205 2.95 35.47 -16.97
CA THR A 205 4.06 35.00 -16.13
C THR A 205 3.60 33.92 -15.15
N VAL A 206 2.45 34.11 -14.48
CA VAL A 206 1.88 33.08 -13.59
C VAL A 206 1.56 31.80 -14.37
N ARG A 207 1.05 31.91 -15.60
CA ARG A 207 0.79 30.74 -16.45
C ARG A 207 2.08 29.99 -16.79
N GLU A 208 3.17 30.70 -17.04
CA GLU A 208 4.48 30.09 -17.30
C GLU A 208 5.02 29.39 -16.04
N GLU A 209 4.93 30.01 -14.87
CA GLU A 209 5.34 29.40 -13.59
C GLU A 209 4.51 28.16 -13.24
N VAL A 210 3.18 28.21 -13.42
CA VAL A 210 2.31 27.03 -13.23
C VAL A 210 2.70 25.92 -14.20
N SER A 211 3.01 26.24 -15.45
CA SER A 211 3.47 25.25 -16.44
C SER A 211 4.81 24.64 -16.03
N ARG A 212 5.75 25.45 -15.50
CA ARG A 212 7.05 24.99 -14.98
C ARG A 212 6.91 24.09 -13.75
N LEU A 213 6.05 24.46 -12.80
CA LEU A 213 5.79 23.66 -11.61
C LEU A 213 5.08 22.34 -11.97
N GLN A 214 4.21 22.35 -12.98
CA GLN A 214 3.59 21.12 -13.49
C GLN A 214 4.62 20.18 -14.10
N THR A 215 5.58 20.68 -14.90
CA THR A 215 6.64 19.84 -15.45
C THR A 215 7.58 19.32 -14.37
N GLU A 216 7.96 20.15 -13.40
CA GLU A 216 8.78 19.74 -12.25
C GLU A 216 8.08 18.66 -11.40
N GLN A 217 6.77 18.81 -11.14
CA GLN A 217 5.98 17.80 -10.43
C GLN A 217 5.92 16.47 -11.21
N GLN A 218 5.83 16.52 -12.53
CA GLN A 218 5.84 15.31 -13.36
C GLN A 218 7.19 14.59 -13.30
N VAL A 219 8.30 15.33 -13.36
CA VAL A 219 9.66 14.77 -13.24
C VAL A 219 9.85 14.12 -11.87
N LEU A 220 9.48 14.81 -10.78
CA LEU A 220 9.58 14.27 -9.42
C LEU A 220 8.72 13.02 -9.23
N ARG A 221 7.52 12.98 -9.81
CA ARG A 221 6.68 11.77 -9.78
C ARG A 221 7.31 10.62 -10.54
N GLN A 222 7.94 10.88 -11.68
CA GLN A 222 8.62 9.86 -12.47
C GLN A 222 9.84 9.31 -11.73
N GLU A 223 10.63 10.17 -11.07
CA GLU A 223 11.77 9.76 -10.25
C GLU A 223 11.32 8.95 -9.01
N ALA A 224 10.22 9.34 -8.36
CA ALA A 224 9.62 8.59 -7.27
C ALA A 224 9.16 7.18 -7.72
N LEU A 225 8.59 7.05 -8.91
CA LEU A 225 8.22 5.75 -9.48
C LEU A 225 9.45 4.88 -9.81
N LEU A 226 10.49 5.48 -10.41
CA LEU A 226 11.74 4.78 -10.72
C LEU A 226 12.45 4.28 -9.45
N THR A 227 12.53 5.12 -8.42
CA THR A 227 13.10 4.73 -7.13
C THR A 227 12.26 3.64 -6.46
N GLN A 228 10.93 3.72 -6.52
CA GLN A 228 10.04 2.66 -6.01
C GLN A 228 10.28 1.32 -6.72
N HIS A 229 10.41 1.31 -8.06
CA HIS A 229 10.77 0.10 -8.80
C HIS A 229 12.17 -0.41 -8.44
N GLY A 230 13.13 0.49 -8.24
CA GLY A 230 14.46 0.17 -7.73
C GLY A 230 14.39 -0.57 -6.39
N PHE A 231 13.64 -0.04 -5.42
CA PHE A 231 13.44 -0.69 -4.11
C PHE A 231 12.75 -2.05 -4.21
N ALA A 232 11.76 -2.22 -5.09
CA ALA A 232 11.11 -3.51 -5.31
C ALA A 232 12.11 -4.56 -5.80
N SER A 233 12.97 -4.20 -6.76
CA SER A 233 14.00 -5.12 -7.28
C SER A 233 15.08 -5.46 -6.25
N VAL A 234 15.45 -4.51 -5.39
CA VAL A 234 16.42 -4.75 -4.30
C VAL A 234 15.80 -5.67 -3.25
N LYS A 235 14.54 -5.47 -2.89
CA LYS A 235 13.82 -6.33 -1.95
C LYS A 235 13.75 -7.78 -2.46
N GLU A 236 13.42 -7.97 -3.74
CA GLU A 236 13.43 -9.29 -4.38
C GLU A 236 14.80 -9.96 -4.31
N ARG A 237 15.88 -9.21 -4.58
CA ARG A 237 17.26 -9.73 -4.46
C ARG A 237 17.64 -10.09 -3.03
N ILE A 238 17.19 -9.32 -2.04
CA ILE A 238 17.43 -9.61 -0.62
C ILE A 238 16.69 -10.90 -0.22
N GLU A 239 15.43 -11.06 -0.61
CA GLU A 239 14.64 -12.26 -0.31
C GLU A 239 15.27 -13.52 -0.95
N LEU A 240 15.73 -13.42 -2.20
CA LEU A 240 16.48 -14.50 -2.86
C LEU A 240 17.80 -14.80 -2.15
N ALA A 241 18.57 -13.76 -1.78
CA ALA A 241 19.84 -13.94 -1.06
C ALA A 241 19.65 -14.54 0.34
N GLU A 242 18.59 -14.15 1.06
CA GLU A 242 18.24 -14.75 2.34
C GLU A 242 17.87 -16.22 2.20
N PHE A 243 17.10 -16.57 1.16
CA PHE A 243 16.73 -17.94 0.87
C PHE A 243 17.97 -18.81 0.60
N GLU A 244 18.86 -18.34 -0.28
CA GLU A 244 20.14 -19.00 -0.58
C GLU A 244 21.01 -19.14 0.67
N MET A 245 21.05 -18.12 1.54
CA MET A 245 21.85 -18.14 2.75
C MET A 245 21.32 -19.16 3.78
N ARG A 246 20.00 -19.23 3.98
CA ARG A 246 19.38 -20.23 4.87
C ARG A 246 19.65 -21.65 4.38
N GLU A 247 19.54 -21.87 3.07
CA GLU A 247 19.84 -23.14 2.45
C GLU A 247 21.32 -23.52 2.66
N GLN A 248 22.26 -22.60 2.42
CA GLN A 248 23.69 -22.82 2.66
C GLN A 248 24.01 -23.12 4.13
N LEU A 249 23.34 -22.48 5.09
CA LEU A 249 23.53 -22.73 6.52
C LEU A 249 23.07 -24.14 6.91
N GLY A 250 21.88 -24.56 6.46
CA GLY A 250 21.38 -25.92 6.72
C GLY A 250 22.30 -27.01 6.13
N LEU A 251 22.83 -26.77 4.93
CA LEU A 251 23.75 -27.68 4.26
C LEU A 251 25.12 -27.74 4.96
N ARG A 252 25.60 -26.61 5.52
CA ARG A 252 26.85 -26.59 6.31
C ARG A 252 26.75 -27.42 7.58
N GLU A 253 25.63 -27.35 8.29
CA GLU A 253 25.40 -28.17 9.47
C GLU A 253 25.37 -29.66 9.12
N THR A 254 24.65 -30.00 8.05
CA THR A 254 24.59 -31.36 7.51
C THR A 254 25.98 -31.87 7.14
N ARG A 255 26.80 -31.06 6.44
CA ARG A 255 28.20 -31.39 6.11
C ARG A 255 29.03 -31.65 7.36
N ARG A 256 28.88 -30.81 8.39
CA ARG A 256 29.61 -30.95 9.65
C ARG A 256 29.20 -32.22 10.41
N LEU A 257 27.93 -32.60 10.36
CA LEU A 257 27.42 -33.83 10.98
C LEU A 257 28.02 -35.07 10.31
N TRP A 258 27.94 -35.16 8.99
CA TRP A 258 28.51 -36.28 8.23
C TRP A 258 30.03 -36.32 8.34
N GLY A 259 30.71 -35.17 8.31
CA GLY A 259 32.16 -35.08 8.51
C GLY A 259 32.59 -35.63 9.87
N ARG A 260 31.90 -35.25 10.96
CA ARG A 260 32.18 -35.82 12.28
C ARG A 260 31.92 -37.33 12.33
N ARG A 261 30.88 -37.81 11.64
CA ARG A 261 30.55 -39.25 11.59
C ARG A 261 31.59 -40.04 10.80
N ALA A 262 32.06 -39.52 9.66
CA ALA A 262 33.14 -40.10 8.88
C ALA A 262 34.43 -40.22 9.70
N VAL A 263 34.82 -39.17 10.41
CA VAL A 263 36.02 -39.18 11.27
C VAL A 263 35.89 -40.20 12.41
N ARG A 264 34.75 -40.25 13.11
CA ARG A 264 34.53 -41.24 14.17
C ARG A 264 34.54 -42.68 13.65
N ALA A 265 33.91 -42.93 12.51
CA ALA A 265 33.92 -44.24 11.86
C ALA A 265 35.35 -44.61 11.42
N GLY A 266 36.11 -43.66 10.87
CA GLY A 266 37.51 -43.84 10.52
C GLY A 266 38.39 -44.19 11.72
N ILE A 267 38.23 -43.49 12.85
CA ILE A 267 38.92 -43.83 14.10
C ILE A 267 38.61 -45.27 14.52
N GLY A 268 37.34 -45.67 14.49
CA GLY A 268 36.93 -47.05 14.80
C GLY A 268 37.49 -48.09 13.83
N TYR A 269 37.61 -47.76 12.55
CA TYR A 269 38.26 -48.60 11.54
C TYR A 269 39.74 -48.78 11.85
N TYR A 270 40.50 -47.70 12.04
CA TYR A 270 41.94 -47.79 12.32
C TYR A 270 42.24 -48.46 13.67
N SER A 271 41.45 -48.18 14.71
CA SER A 271 41.64 -48.82 16.02
C SER A 271 41.39 -50.33 15.96
N SER A 272 40.35 -50.76 15.23
CA SER A 272 40.06 -52.18 15.06
C SER A 272 41.05 -52.89 14.13
N LEU A 273 41.56 -52.20 13.10
CA LEU A 273 42.62 -52.71 12.24
C LEU A 273 43.91 -52.91 13.04
N PHE A 274 44.27 -51.94 13.88
CA PHE A 274 45.42 -52.05 14.79
C PHE A 274 45.25 -53.23 15.76
N LEU A 275 44.07 -53.36 16.38
CA LEU A 275 43.78 -54.48 17.27
C LEU A 275 43.85 -55.83 16.54
N LEU A 276 43.34 -55.90 15.30
CA LEU A 276 43.41 -57.10 14.46
C LEU A 276 44.86 -57.49 14.18
N LEU A 277 45.69 -56.53 13.78
CA LEU A 277 47.12 -56.75 13.56
C LEU A 277 47.83 -57.19 14.84
N ALA A 278 47.51 -56.56 15.98
CA ALA A 278 48.06 -56.92 17.28
C ALA A 278 47.70 -58.35 17.69
N VAL A 279 46.45 -58.80 17.47
CA VAL A 279 46.05 -60.19 17.75
C VAL A 279 46.71 -61.17 16.78
N LEU A 280 46.73 -60.86 15.49
CA LEU A 280 47.25 -61.74 14.45
C LEU A 280 48.76 -61.93 14.52
N THR A 281 49.51 -60.91 14.95
CA THR A 281 50.95 -60.97 15.18
C THR A 281 51.31 -61.38 16.62
N GLY A 282 50.58 -60.85 17.60
CA GLY A 282 50.84 -61.07 19.01
C GLY A 282 50.54 -62.49 19.47
N ALA A 283 49.49 -63.15 18.96
CA ALA A 283 49.20 -64.53 19.37
C ALA A 283 50.29 -65.54 18.94
N PRO A 284 50.78 -65.55 17.68
CA PRO A 284 51.93 -66.38 17.30
C PRO A 284 53.21 -66.05 18.06
N VAL A 285 53.50 -64.75 18.26
CA VAL A 285 54.71 -64.33 19.01
C VAL A 285 54.63 -64.77 20.46
N ALA A 286 53.49 -64.58 21.13
CA ALA A 286 53.27 -65.04 22.49
C ALA A 286 53.38 -66.57 22.59
N ALA A 287 52.77 -67.31 21.65
CA ALA A 287 52.88 -68.77 21.60
C ALA A 287 54.34 -69.24 21.43
N TYR A 288 55.16 -68.50 20.69
CA TYR A 288 56.58 -68.80 20.53
C TYR A 288 57.41 -68.47 21.77
N LEU A 289 57.13 -67.35 22.43
CA LEU A 289 57.85 -66.90 23.63
C LEU A 289 57.53 -67.78 24.84
N TYR A 290 56.25 -68.09 25.06
CA TYR A 290 55.80 -68.87 26.22
C TYR A 290 55.72 -70.38 25.94
N ARG A 291 56.42 -70.86 24.91
CA ARG A 291 56.34 -72.27 24.51
C ARG A 291 56.80 -73.21 25.63
N GLU A 292 57.80 -72.80 26.43
CA GLU A 292 58.37 -73.65 27.48
C GLU A 292 57.41 -73.79 28.66
N GLU A 293 56.78 -72.69 29.07
CA GLU A 293 55.78 -72.65 30.14
C GLU A 293 54.51 -73.42 29.75
N VAL A 294 54.08 -73.29 28.49
CA VAL A 294 52.93 -74.06 27.97
C VAL A 294 53.25 -75.55 27.97
N LEU A 295 54.45 -75.95 27.51
CA LEU A 295 54.87 -77.34 27.51
C LEU A 295 55.07 -77.87 28.94
N SER A 296 55.60 -77.07 29.87
CA SER A 296 55.76 -77.46 31.26
C SER A 296 54.42 -77.68 31.94
N LEU A 297 53.46 -76.77 31.75
CA LEU A 297 52.09 -76.90 32.25
C LEU A 297 51.39 -78.13 31.66
N LEU A 298 51.56 -78.39 30.36
CA LEU A 298 51.06 -79.61 29.72
C LEU A 298 51.65 -80.87 30.37
N SER A 299 52.95 -80.88 30.62
CA SER A 299 53.67 -82.02 31.24
C SER A 299 53.26 -82.25 32.69
N GLU A 300 52.91 -81.18 33.41
CA GLU A 300 52.47 -81.26 34.81
C GLU A 300 51.06 -81.82 34.89
N ILE A 301 50.14 -81.34 34.04
CA ILE A 301 48.79 -81.90 33.92
C ILE A 301 48.85 -83.38 33.55
N GLU A 302 49.69 -83.76 32.58
CA GLU A 302 49.87 -85.16 32.17
C GLU A 302 50.36 -86.04 33.33
N ARG A 303 51.37 -85.59 34.07
CA ARG A 303 51.87 -86.31 35.26
C ARG A 303 50.80 -86.45 36.34
N ASN A 304 50.04 -85.39 36.61
CA ASN A 304 48.97 -85.41 37.62
C ASN A 304 47.83 -86.36 37.23
N VAL A 305 47.43 -86.41 35.95
CA VAL A 305 46.40 -87.34 35.46
C VAL A 305 46.85 -88.80 35.59
N ILE A 306 48.12 -89.09 35.27
CA ILE A 306 48.71 -90.44 35.42
C ILE A 306 48.71 -90.87 36.89
N ASN A 307 49.08 -89.97 37.82
CA ASN A 307 49.17 -90.29 39.24
C ASN A 307 47.82 -90.49 39.93
N VAL A 308 46.75 -89.81 39.46
CA VAL A 308 45.39 -89.92 40.04
C VAL A 308 44.68 -91.19 39.59
N GLN A 309 45.05 -91.77 38.45
CA GLN A 309 44.47 -93.02 37.96
C GLN A 309 45.41 -94.21 38.26
N SER A 310 45.33 -94.77 39.46
CA SER A 310 45.75 -96.15 39.75
C SER A 310 44.81 -97.18 39.09
N VAL A 311 44.43 -96.94 37.83
CA VAL A 311 43.48 -97.76 37.06
C VAL A 311 44.29 -98.65 36.12
N PRO A 312 44.30 -99.97 36.33
CA PRO A 312 44.98 -100.89 35.44
C PRO A 312 44.16 -101.09 34.17
N GLN A 313 44.41 -100.27 33.14
CA GLN A 313 44.17 -100.56 31.72
C GLN A 313 44.58 -99.34 30.86
N GLY A 314 45.74 -99.42 30.19
CA GLY A 314 46.40 -98.31 29.50
C GLY A 314 45.65 -97.63 28.35
N GLY A 315 44.48 -98.14 27.93
CA GLY A 315 43.68 -97.54 26.86
C GLY A 315 42.89 -96.30 27.30
N VAL A 316 42.29 -96.32 28.50
CA VAL A 316 41.40 -95.23 28.96
C VAL A 316 42.20 -94.00 29.43
N ALA A 317 43.36 -94.21 30.04
CA ALA A 317 44.25 -93.11 30.44
C ALA A 317 44.79 -92.35 29.22
N ALA A 318 45.17 -93.07 28.15
CA ALA A 318 45.68 -92.46 26.92
C ALA A 318 44.61 -91.59 26.21
N THR A 319 43.36 -92.03 26.16
CA THR A 319 42.27 -91.25 25.55
C THR A 319 41.94 -90.00 26.37
N LEU A 320 41.95 -90.08 27.71
CA LEU A 320 41.75 -88.93 28.59
C LEU A 320 42.86 -87.88 28.42
N ILE A 321 44.13 -88.30 28.36
CA ILE A 321 45.26 -87.38 28.13
C ILE A 321 45.15 -86.72 26.75
N ALA A 322 44.83 -87.51 25.70
CA ALA A 322 44.64 -86.98 24.36
C ALA A 322 43.50 -85.96 24.30
N PHE A 323 42.36 -86.26 24.94
CA PHE A 323 41.22 -85.34 25.01
C PHE A 323 41.55 -84.07 25.81
N GLY A 324 42.26 -84.21 26.92
CA GLY A 324 42.73 -83.09 27.74
C GLY A 324 43.64 -82.14 26.95
N ARG A 325 44.61 -82.67 26.19
CA ARG A 325 45.47 -81.86 25.31
C ARG A 325 44.69 -81.18 24.20
N LEU A 326 43.76 -81.90 23.57
CA LEU A 326 42.91 -81.36 22.51
C LEU A 326 42.06 -80.20 23.04
N LEU A 327 41.48 -80.33 24.23
CA LEU A 327 40.65 -79.29 24.83
C LEU A 327 41.50 -78.09 25.28
N LEU A 328 42.65 -78.34 25.92
CA LEU A 328 43.54 -77.29 26.43
C LEU A 328 44.14 -76.45 25.30
N ILE A 329 44.47 -77.05 24.15
CA ILE A 329 44.97 -76.33 22.97
C ILE A 329 43.80 -75.77 22.14
N GLY A 330 42.73 -76.54 21.97
CA GLY A 330 41.61 -76.21 21.10
C GLY A 330 40.77 -75.04 21.60
N VAL A 331 40.53 -74.94 22.91
CA VAL A 331 39.70 -73.87 23.48
C VAL A 331 40.34 -72.48 23.27
N PRO A 332 41.63 -72.22 23.59
CA PRO A 332 42.27 -70.94 23.31
C PRO A 332 42.31 -70.60 21.82
N ILE A 333 42.61 -71.57 20.94
CA ILE A 333 42.62 -71.35 19.49
C ILE A 333 41.22 -70.97 19.01
N GLY A 334 40.19 -71.70 19.43
CA GLY A 334 38.79 -71.41 19.11
C GLY A 334 38.39 -70.02 19.58
N PHE A 335 38.82 -69.61 20.78
CA PHE A 335 38.59 -68.28 21.32
C PHE A 335 39.26 -67.18 20.48
N VAL A 336 40.52 -67.37 20.06
CA VAL A 336 41.23 -66.42 19.18
C VAL A 336 40.53 -66.29 17.83
N VAL A 337 40.14 -67.40 17.21
CA VAL A 337 39.40 -67.40 15.93
C VAL A 337 38.07 -66.67 16.07
N TRP A 338 37.35 -66.91 17.18
CA TRP A 338 36.10 -66.23 17.48
C TRP A 338 36.30 -64.71 17.68
N ALA A 339 37.34 -64.31 18.42
CA ALA A 339 37.69 -62.91 18.64
C ALA A 339 38.06 -62.22 17.32
N ILE A 340 38.88 -62.85 16.47
CA ILE A 340 39.21 -62.35 15.12
C ILE A 340 37.93 -62.12 14.30
N LYS A 341 37.00 -63.07 14.31
CA LYS A 341 35.72 -62.95 13.60
C LYS A 341 34.92 -61.73 14.07
N LEU A 342 34.88 -61.46 15.37
CA LEU A 342 34.22 -60.26 15.92
C LEU A 342 34.91 -58.96 15.51
N ILE A 343 36.24 -58.92 15.59
CA ILE A 343 37.03 -57.74 15.20
C ILE A 343 36.85 -57.44 13.71
N VAL A 344 36.93 -58.45 12.84
CA VAL A 344 36.71 -58.28 11.38
C VAL A 344 35.29 -57.77 11.10
N ARG A 345 34.26 -58.32 11.78
CA ARG A 345 32.88 -57.83 11.62
C ARG A 345 32.75 -56.36 12.01
N TYR A 346 33.38 -55.95 13.11
CA TYR A 346 33.39 -54.55 13.53
C TYR A 346 34.17 -53.67 12.56
N ASN A 347 35.34 -54.13 12.10
CA ASN A 347 36.18 -53.41 11.15
C ASN A 347 35.46 -53.13 9.82
N ASN A 348 34.82 -54.15 9.24
CA ASN A 348 34.01 -54.01 8.03
C ASN A 348 32.85 -53.02 8.22
N ARG A 349 32.16 -53.07 9.37
CA ARG A 349 31.08 -52.12 9.67
C ARG A 349 31.61 -50.68 9.75
N SER A 350 32.76 -50.46 10.39
CA SER A 350 33.38 -49.15 10.49
C SER A 350 33.87 -48.63 9.13
N LEU A 351 34.41 -49.51 8.27
CA LEU A 351 34.80 -49.18 6.90
C LEU A 351 33.60 -48.71 6.06
N LEU A 352 32.50 -49.47 6.08
CA LEU A 352 31.28 -49.12 5.35
C LEU A 352 30.66 -47.81 5.83
N LEU A 353 30.67 -47.56 7.15
CA LEU A 353 30.17 -46.29 7.71
C LEU A 353 31.06 -45.10 7.33
N MET A 354 32.36 -45.31 7.20
CA MET A 354 33.31 -44.27 6.77
C MET A 354 33.10 -43.92 5.29
N ASP A 355 32.93 -44.93 4.44
CA ASP A 355 32.72 -44.74 3.00
C ASP A 355 31.35 -44.08 2.71
N ASP A 356 30.26 -44.58 3.29
CA ASP A 356 28.92 -43.96 3.15
C ASP A 356 28.92 -42.49 3.57
N ALA A 357 29.52 -42.15 4.71
CA ALA A 357 29.61 -40.77 5.16
C ALA A 357 30.45 -39.92 4.19
N SER A 358 31.51 -40.47 3.60
CA SER A 358 32.36 -39.77 2.63
C SER A 358 31.61 -39.53 1.30
N GLN A 359 30.87 -40.53 0.81
CA GLN A 359 30.04 -40.41 -0.38
C GLN A 359 28.94 -39.35 -0.20
N ARG A 360 28.26 -39.32 0.96
CA ARG A 360 27.25 -38.29 1.27
C ARG A 360 27.83 -36.88 1.32
N ILE A 361 29.06 -36.70 1.83
CA ILE A 361 29.75 -35.40 1.80
C ILE A 361 30.06 -34.98 0.37
N THR A 362 30.51 -35.91 -0.48
CA THR A 362 30.79 -35.62 -1.89
C THR A 362 29.52 -35.23 -2.64
N MET A 363 28.42 -35.98 -2.49
CA MET A 363 27.12 -35.63 -3.10
C MET A 363 26.63 -34.26 -2.64
N LEU A 364 26.74 -33.95 -1.35
CA LEU A 364 26.38 -32.65 -0.80
C LEU A 364 27.22 -31.50 -1.38
N ASN A 365 28.52 -31.72 -1.59
CA ASN A 365 29.40 -30.74 -2.22
C ASN A 365 29.04 -30.52 -3.69
N THR A 366 28.72 -31.60 -4.42
CA THR A 366 28.25 -31.51 -5.81
C THR A 366 26.93 -30.75 -5.89
N TYR A 367 25.98 -31.04 -4.99
CA TYR A 367 24.71 -30.32 -4.90
C TYR A 367 24.91 -28.82 -4.65
N LEU A 368 25.75 -28.47 -3.66
CA LEU A 368 26.11 -27.08 -3.38
C LEU A 368 26.79 -26.39 -4.57
N PHE A 369 27.62 -27.12 -5.30
CA PHE A 369 28.30 -26.60 -6.49
C PHE A 369 27.30 -26.31 -7.62
N LEU A 370 26.36 -27.21 -7.87
CA LEU A 370 25.33 -27.04 -8.90
C LEU A 370 24.35 -25.90 -8.58
N ILE A 371 24.00 -25.72 -7.30
CA ILE A 371 23.19 -24.57 -6.86
C ILE A 371 23.96 -23.27 -7.09
N LYS A 372 25.23 -23.21 -6.70
CA LYS A 372 26.05 -22.00 -6.88
C LYS A 372 26.22 -21.60 -8.34
N GLN A 373 26.25 -22.57 -9.26
CA GLN A 373 26.35 -22.30 -10.69
C GLN A 373 25.01 -22.00 -11.35
N GLY A 374 23.89 -22.13 -10.64
CA GLY A 374 22.54 -22.05 -11.23
C GLY A 374 22.28 -23.11 -12.30
N ALA A 375 23.13 -24.14 -12.39
CA ALA A 375 23.14 -25.11 -13.49
C ALA A 375 22.19 -26.29 -13.25
N ALA A 376 21.78 -26.55 -12.00
CA ALA A 376 20.84 -27.62 -11.69
C ALA A 376 19.38 -27.15 -11.80
N THR A 377 18.61 -27.88 -12.61
CA THR A 377 17.16 -27.76 -12.67
C THR A 377 16.52 -28.14 -11.33
N LEU A 378 15.27 -27.72 -11.10
CA LEU A 378 14.53 -28.11 -9.90
C LEU A 378 14.38 -29.63 -9.77
N GLN A 379 14.25 -30.36 -10.89
CA GLN A 379 14.22 -31.82 -10.88
C GLN A 379 15.55 -32.42 -10.42
N ASP A 380 16.69 -31.92 -10.90
CA ASP A 380 18.02 -32.42 -10.51
C ASP A 380 18.29 -32.23 -9.01
N ARG A 381 17.84 -31.10 -8.46
CA ARG A 381 17.93 -30.81 -7.02
C ARG A 381 17.14 -31.82 -6.19
N GLY A 382 15.92 -32.13 -6.61
CA GLY A 382 15.06 -33.14 -5.98
C GLY A 382 15.70 -34.53 -6.01
N ALA A 383 16.19 -34.94 -7.19
CA ALA A 383 16.84 -36.24 -7.36
C ALA A 383 18.13 -36.39 -6.53
N LEU A 384 18.95 -35.34 -6.43
CA LEU A 384 20.17 -35.34 -5.60
C LEU A 384 19.86 -35.37 -4.11
N LEU A 385 18.86 -34.61 -3.65
CA LEU A 385 18.42 -34.68 -2.25
C LEU A 385 17.86 -36.06 -1.92
N GLU A 386 17.05 -36.63 -2.81
CA GLU A 386 16.54 -37.98 -2.65
C GLU A 386 17.69 -38.99 -2.58
N ALA A 387 18.66 -38.92 -3.50
CA ALA A 387 19.84 -39.76 -3.48
C ALA A 387 20.66 -39.64 -2.18
N MET A 388 20.79 -38.44 -1.61
CA MET A 388 21.48 -38.21 -0.34
C MET A 388 20.77 -38.80 0.88
N PHE A 389 19.43 -38.87 0.86
CA PHE A 389 18.63 -39.39 1.97
C PHE A 389 18.26 -40.87 1.82
N ARG A 390 18.59 -41.51 0.69
CA ARG A 390 18.48 -42.96 0.55
C ARG A 390 19.35 -43.70 1.58
N ARG A 391 18.92 -44.92 1.91
CA ARG A 391 19.71 -45.82 2.76
C ARG A 391 21.00 -46.18 2.01
N ALA A 392 22.11 -46.26 2.75
CA ALA A 392 23.38 -46.67 2.17
C ALA A 392 23.20 -48.04 1.48
N PRO A 393 23.78 -48.24 0.28
CA PRO A 393 23.75 -49.54 -0.39
C PRO A 393 24.25 -50.64 0.58
N GLY A 394 23.55 -51.77 0.61
CA GLY A 394 23.86 -52.89 1.52
C GLY A 394 23.37 -52.79 2.98
N HIS A 395 22.58 -51.79 3.37
CA HIS A 395 21.99 -51.68 4.73
C HIS A 395 20.48 -52.02 4.85
N GLY A 396 19.91 -52.73 3.87
CA GLY A 396 18.56 -53.30 3.92
C GLY A 396 18.33 -54.28 2.77
N PRO A 397 17.23 -55.07 2.77
CA PRO A 397 16.76 -55.67 1.53
C PRO A 397 16.55 -54.52 0.56
N GLU A 398 17.26 -54.53 -0.57
CA GLU A 398 17.14 -53.49 -1.58
C GLU A 398 15.75 -53.59 -2.24
N THR A 399 14.71 -53.12 -1.55
CA THR A 399 13.33 -53.00 -2.07
C THR A 399 13.14 -51.66 -2.78
N ILE A 400 14.12 -51.26 -3.56
CA ILE A 400 13.80 -50.53 -4.78
C ILE A 400 14.17 -51.55 -5.84
N ASP A 401 13.20 -52.42 -6.17
CA ASP A 401 13.31 -53.20 -7.39
C ASP A 401 13.69 -52.20 -8.50
N PRO A 402 14.75 -52.48 -9.30
CA PRO A 402 15.08 -51.62 -10.43
C PRO A 402 13.77 -51.35 -11.18
N PRO A 403 13.49 -50.08 -11.57
CA PRO A 403 12.20 -49.69 -12.10
C PRO A 403 11.78 -50.75 -13.10
N SER A 404 10.66 -51.42 -12.81
CA SER A 404 10.17 -52.47 -13.68
C SER A 404 10.07 -51.88 -15.08
N MET A 405 10.36 -52.64 -16.13
CA MET A 405 10.24 -52.12 -17.51
C MET A 405 8.86 -51.47 -17.76
N THR A 406 7.83 -51.86 -17.00
CA THR A 406 6.51 -51.23 -16.98
C THR A 406 6.50 -49.78 -16.48
N ASP A 407 7.32 -49.42 -15.49
CA ASP A 407 7.43 -48.05 -14.97
C ASP A 407 8.19 -47.14 -15.94
N ILE A 408 9.20 -47.69 -16.65
CA ILE A 408 9.90 -46.99 -17.73
C ILE A 408 8.97 -46.75 -18.93
N MET A 409 8.12 -47.73 -19.28
CA MET A 409 7.11 -47.56 -20.34
C MET A 409 6.04 -46.51 -20.00
N LYS A 410 5.62 -46.40 -18.74
CA LYS A 410 4.69 -45.36 -18.28
C LYS A 410 5.30 -43.96 -18.33
N TYR A 411 6.57 -43.82 -17.95
CA TYR A 411 7.29 -42.54 -18.05
C TYR A 411 7.36 -42.00 -19.49
N GLY A 412 7.33 -42.87 -20.49
CA GLY A 412 7.25 -42.47 -21.91
C GLY A 412 5.85 -42.05 -22.39
N GLN A 413 4.78 -42.44 -21.68
CA GLN A 413 3.40 -42.12 -22.04
C GLN A 413 2.90 -40.80 -21.44
N ASP A 414 3.45 -40.39 -20.29
CA ASP A 414 3.07 -39.15 -19.59
C ASP A 414 3.83 -37.91 -20.07
N LEU A 415 4.67 -38.02 -21.10
CA LEU A 415 5.21 -36.84 -21.78
C LEU A 415 4.05 -36.15 -22.51
N PRO A 416 3.67 -34.91 -22.12
CA PRO A 416 2.64 -34.18 -22.84
C PRO A 416 3.08 -34.08 -24.30
N LYS A 417 2.25 -34.61 -25.21
CA LYS A 417 2.46 -34.45 -26.65
C LYS A 417 2.66 -32.96 -26.90
N VAL A 418 3.90 -32.57 -27.18
CA VAL A 418 4.24 -31.23 -27.64
C VAL A 418 3.44 -31.04 -28.91
N GLY A 419 2.37 -30.26 -28.81
CA GLY A 419 1.43 -30.01 -29.90
C GLY A 419 2.18 -29.46 -31.10
N GLY A 420 1.96 -30.10 -32.25
CA GLY A 420 2.24 -29.53 -33.56
C GLY A 420 1.17 -28.54 -33.98
#